data_AF-A0A955XDE9-F1
#
_entry.id   AF-A0A955XDE9-F1
#
_cell.length_a   1.000
_cell.length_b   1.000
_cell.length_c   1.000
_cell.angle_alpha   90.00
_cell.angle_beta   90.00
_cell.angle_gamma   90.00
#
_symmetry.space_group_name_H-M   'P 1'
#
loop_
_entity.id
_entity.type
_entity.pdbx_description
1 polymer ?
#
loop_
_entity_poly.entity_id
_entity_poly.type
_entity_poly.pdbx_seq_one_letter_code
_entity_poly.pdbx_strand_id
1 'polypeptide(L)'
;EGGVERVVQELLLVAERYYASAARGLGFIPVGPRIAIAVAASVYREIGRRLLARGAAALRGRTVVSGGRKAWVALGAVLGLLGRDLLGAHGRPHAAELHHHLAGLPGANVPRLAGRVG
;
A
#
# COMPACT_ATOMS: atom_id res chain seq x y z
N GLU A 1 -12.13 -19.51 19.39
CA GLU A 1 -10.91 -19.18 18.61
C GLU A 1 -11.29 -18.20 17.51
N GLY A 2 -10.50 -17.14 17.24
CA GLY A 2 -10.87 -16.09 16.27
C GLY A 2 -10.38 -14.66 16.59
N GLY A 3 -9.75 -14.43 17.75
CA GLY A 3 -9.23 -13.10 18.11
C GLY A 3 -8.02 -12.69 17.26
N VAL A 4 -7.09 -13.61 17.02
CA VAL A 4 -5.89 -13.33 16.21
C VAL A 4 -6.27 -13.07 14.75
N GLU A 5 -7.16 -13.89 14.17
CA GLU A 5 -7.64 -13.70 12.80
C GLU A 5 -8.32 -12.34 12.61
N ARG A 6 -9.09 -11.87 13.61
CA ARG A 6 -9.69 -10.53 13.58
C ARG A 6 -8.64 -9.43 13.57
N VAL A 7 -7.64 -9.50 14.45
CA VAL A 7 -6.53 -8.52 14.49
C VAL A 7 -5.77 -8.54 13.16
N VAL A 8 -5.47 -9.71 12.61
CA VAL A 8 -4.80 -9.83 11.30
C VAL A 8 -5.65 -9.19 10.20
N GLN A 9 -6.95 -9.43 10.19
CA GLN A 9 -7.86 -8.79 9.23
C GLN A 9 -7.83 -7.26 9.35
N GLU A 10 -7.90 -6.71 10.56
CA GLU A 10 -7.81 -5.26 10.79
C GLU A 10 -6.47 -4.69 10.29
N LEU A 11 -5.36 -5.35 10.58
CA LEU A 11 -4.03 -4.96 10.10
C LEU A 11 -3.93 -5.00 8.57
N LEU A 12 -4.52 -6.00 7.92
CA LEU A 12 -4.54 -6.09 6.46
C LEU A 12 -5.36 -4.94 5.84
N LEU A 13 -6.46 -4.53 6.47
CA LEU A 13 -7.25 -3.37 6.02
C LEU A 13 -6.48 -2.05 6.21
N VAL A 14 -5.74 -1.91 7.31
CA VAL A 14 -4.81 -0.77 7.51
C VAL A 14 -3.75 -0.77 6.41
N ALA A 15 -3.13 -1.92 6.12
CA ALA A 15 -2.13 -2.06 5.07
C ALA A 15 -2.68 -1.67 3.69
N GLU A 16 -3.92 -2.05 3.36
CA GLU A 16 -4.57 -1.65 2.11
C GLU A 16 -4.67 -0.12 1.97
N ARG A 17 -4.97 0.61 3.06
CA ARG A 17 -4.94 2.08 3.07
C ARG A 17 -3.55 2.63 2.80
N TYR A 18 -2.53 2.07 3.44
CA TYR A 18 -1.13 2.47 3.22
C TYR A 18 -0.66 2.15 1.79
N TYR A 19 -1.02 1.01 1.21
CA TYR A 19 -0.70 0.69 -0.19
C TYR A 19 -1.36 1.65 -1.17
N ALA A 20 -2.64 2.00 -0.95
CA ALA A 20 -3.34 2.98 -1.78
C ALA A 20 -2.69 4.37 -1.67
N SER A 21 -2.21 4.74 -0.49
CA SER A 21 -1.49 5.99 -0.28
C SER A 21 -0.11 5.99 -0.92
N ALA A 22 0.70 4.96 -0.67
CA ALA A 22 2.03 4.81 -1.24
C ALA A 22 2.01 4.82 -2.78
N ALA A 23 0.97 4.23 -3.39
CA ALA A 23 0.78 4.24 -4.83
C ALA A 23 0.73 5.66 -5.44
N ARG A 24 0.23 6.66 -4.70
CA ARG A 24 0.24 8.07 -5.10
C ARG A 24 1.62 8.72 -4.95
N GLY A 25 2.45 8.21 -4.04
CA GLY A 25 3.81 8.67 -3.79
C GLY A 25 4.85 8.17 -4.79
N LEU A 26 4.55 7.11 -5.56
CA LEU A 26 5.49 6.52 -6.53
C LEU A 26 6.02 7.53 -7.55
N GLY A 27 5.21 8.51 -7.93
CA GLY A 27 5.60 9.54 -8.89
C GLY A 27 6.78 10.42 -8.45
N PHE A 28 7.08 10.49 -7.14
CA PHE A 28 8.23 11.25 -6.62
C PHE A 28 9.55 10.47 -6.67
N ILE A 29 9.51 9.19 -7.05
CA ILE A 29 10.70 8.31 -7.09
C ILE A 29 11.26 8.28 -8.51
N PRO A 30 12.58 8.24 -8.74
CA PRO A 30 13.15 8.03 -10.09
C PRO A 30 12.64 6.73 -10.75
N VAL A 31 12.48 6.73 -12.08
CA VAL A 31 11.82 5.65 -12.85
C VAL A 31 12.38 4.25 -12.55
N GLY A 32 13.70 4.10 -12.48
CA GLY A 32 14.36 2.81 -12.20
C GLY A 32 13.88 2.15 -10.90
N PRO A 33 14.17 2.73 -9.72
CA PRO A 33 13.69 2.17 -8.45
C PRO A 33 12.17 2.19 -8.31
N ARG A 34 11.46 3.12 -8.97
CA ARG A 34 10.00 3.21 -8.93
C ARG A 34 9.33 1.91 -9.38
N ILE A 35 9.81 1.30 -10.48
CA ILE A 35 9.27 0.03 -10.98
C ILE A 35 9.46 -1.10 -9.97
N ALA A 36 10.67 -1.24 -9.42
CA ALA A 36 10.97 -2.27 -8.43
C ALA A 36 10.09 -2.14 -7.18
N ILE A 37 9.93 -0.92 -6.68
CA ILE A 37 9.07 -0.62 -5.52
C ILE A 37 7.60 -0.93 -5.84
N ALA A 38 7.11 -0.54 -7.02
CA ALA A 38 5.73 -0.81 -7.43
C ALA A 38 5.43 -2.32 -7.53
N VAL A 39 6.36 -3.09 -8.09
CA VAL A 39 6.25 -4.55 -8.18
C VAL A 39 6.28 -5.17 -6.79
N ALA A 40 7.25 -4.81 -5.96
CA ALA A 40 7.36 -5.31 -4.60
C ALA A 40 6.08 -5.02 -3.80
N ALA A 41 5.63 -3.77 -3.75
CA ALA A 41 4.40 -3.37 -3.07
C ALA A 41 3.19 -4.19 -3.55
N SER A 42 3.06 -4.42 -4.86
CA SER A 42 1.94 -5.19 -5.42
C SER A 42 1.98 -6.66 -5.04
N VAL A 43 3.16 -7.29 -5.05
CA VAL A 43 3.33 -8.69 -4.64
C VAL A 43 3.04 -8.87 -3.15
N TYR A 44 3.56 -7.98 -2.30
CA TYR A 44 3.30 -8.04 -0.85
C TYR A 44 1.81 -7.79 -0.53
N ARG A 45 1.18 -6.83 -1.19
CA ARG A 45 -0.28 -6.62 -1.10
C ARG A 45 -1.07 -7.85 -1.50
N GLU A 46 -0.66 -8.55 -2.55
CA GLU A 46 -1.30 -9.79 -3.00
C GLU A 46 -1.18 -10.92 -1.96
N ILE A 47 -0.06 -11.03 -1.24
CA ILE A 47 0.07 -11.97 -0.12
C ILE A 47 -1.00 -11.66 0.94
N GLY A 48 -1.14 -10.39 1.33
CA GLY A 48 -2.14 -9.96 2.30
C GLY A 48 -3.57 -10.28 1.87
N ARG A 49 -3.92 -9.99 0.61
CA ARG A 49 -5.24 -10.32 0.05
C ARG A 49 -5.54 -11.81 0.04
N ARG A 50 -4.54 -12.64 -0.30
CA ARG A 50 -4.68 -14.10 -0.23
C ARG A 50 -4.86 -14.61 1.20
N LEU A 51 -4.14 -14.02 2.14
CA LEU A 51 -4.29 -14.33 3.56
C LEU A 51 -5.69 -13.97 4.05
N LEU A 52 -6.20 -12.79 3.67
CA LEU A 52 -7.56 -12.36 3.98
C LEU A 52 -8.62 -13.30 3.39
N ALA A 53 -8.47 -13.70 2.12
CA ALA A 53 -9.37 -14.64 1.45
C ALA A 53 -9.37 -16.04 2.09
N ARG A 54 -8.34 -16.38 2.88
CA ARG A 54 -8.23 -17.61 3.66
C ARG A 54 -8.65 -17.42 5.13
N GLY A 55 -9.43 -16.39 5.41
CA GLY A 55 -9.95 -16.10 6.75
C GLY A 55 -8.92 -15.52 7.70
N ALA A 56 -7.87 -14.85 7.19
CA ALA A 56 -6.83 -14.21 7.99
C ALA A 56 -6.09 -15.15 8.97
N ALA A 57 -6.09 -16.46 8.68
CA ALA A 57 -5.48 -17.51 9.50
C ALA A 57 -3.95 -17.55 9.37
N ALA A 58 -3.27 -16.47 9.78
CA ALA A 58 -1.82 -16.29 9.57
C ALA A 58 -0.96 -17.35 10.27
N LEU A 59 -1.45 -17.92 11.37
CA LEU A 59 -0.73 -18.92 12.17
C LEU A 59 -0.92 -20.36 11.65
N ARG A 60 -1.84 -20.59 10.70
CA ARG A 60 -2.10 -21.95 10.16
C ARG A 60 -1.16 -22.33 9.00
N GLY A 61 -0.11 -21.55 8.79
CA GLY A 61 0.92 -21.83 7.79
C GLY A 61 1.20 -20.65 6.86
N ARG A 62 2.21 -20.82 6.01
CA ARG A 62 2.70 -19.74 5.14
C ARG A 62 1.75 -19.48 3.98
N THR A 63 1.30 -18.23 3.84
CA THR A 63 0.62 -17.78 2.62
C THR A 63 1.66 -17.48 1.54
N VAL A 64 1.52 -18.13 0.38
CA VAL A 64 2.45 -17.99 -0.75
C VAL A 64 1.70 -17.57 -2.00
N VAL A 65 2.35 -16.71 -2.79
CA VAL A 65 1.92 -16.34 -4.14
C VAL A 65 2.70 -17.20 -5.14
N SER A 66 1.98 -17.90 -6.03
CA SER A 66 2.60 -18.73 -7.06
C SER A 66 3.42 -17.88 -8.04
N GLY A 67 4.43 -18.47 -8.70
CA GLY A 67 5.29 -17.76 -9.66
C GLY A 67 4.49 -17.05 -10.76
N GLY A 68 3.55 -17.76 -11.40
CA GLY A 68 2.68 -17.17 -12.42
C GLY A 68 1.83 -16.01 -11.90
N ARG A 69 1.32 -16.09 -10.67
CA ARG A 69 0.60 -14.96 -10.07
C ARG A 69 1.52 -13.78 -9.78
N LYS A 70 2.76 -14.02 -9.31
CA LYS A 70 3.74 -12.95 -9.11
C LYS A 70 4.00 -12.22 -10.43
N ALA A 71 4.19 -12.94 -11.52
CA ALA A 71 4.39 -12.36 -12.85
C ALA A 71 3.17 -11.53 -13.29
N TRP A 72 1.95 -12.07 -13.11
CA TRP A 72 0.72 -11.35 -13.43
C TRP A 72 0.57 -10.04 -12.63
N VAL A 73 0.81 -10.10 -11.32
CA VAL A 73 0.74 -8.94 -10.43
C VAL A 73 1.83 -7.92 -10.77
N ALA A 74 3.05 -8.38 -11.08
CA ALA A 74 4.15 -7.51 -11.49
C ALA A 74 3.83 -6.79 -12.81
N LEU A 75 3.31 -7.52 -13.81
CA LEU A 75 2.89 -6.93 -15.08
C LEU A 75 1.80 -5.87 -14.87
N GLY A 76 0.78 -6.18 -14.08
CA GLY A 76 -0.27 -5.22 -13.73
C GLY A 76 0.28 -3.98 -13.01
N ALA A 77 1.28 -4.14 -12.14
CA ALA A 77 1.93 -3.03 -11.45
C ALA A 77 2.70 -2.11 -12.42
N VAL A 78 3.44 -2.70 -13.37
CA VAL A 78 4.19 -1.95 -14.40
C VAL A 78 3.22 -1.21 -15.31
N LEU A 79 2.20 -1.87 -15.85
CA LEU A 79 1.21 -1.24 -16.72
C LEU A 79 0.45 -0.12 -16.00
N GLY A 80 0.06 -0.35 -14.75
CA GLY A 80 -0.60 0.67 -13.92
C GLY A 80 0.31 1.87 -13.63
N LEU A 81 1.63 1.66 -13.51
CA LEU A 81 2.59 2.73 -13.34
C LEU A 81 2.74 3.56 -14.62
N LEU A 82 2.93 2.91 -15.76
CA LEU A 82 3.03 3.58 -17.06
C LEU A 82 1.78 4.43 -17.34
N GLY A 83 0.58 3.89 -17.09
CA GLY A 83 -0.67 4.64 -17.25
C GLY A 83 -0.74 5.89 -16.37
N ARG A 84 -0.23 5.84 -15.14
CA ARG A 84 -0.19 7.02 -14.23
C ARG A 84 0.81 8.07 -14.69
N ASP A 85 1.95 7.63 -15.21
CA ASP A 85 2.99 8.51 -15.72
C ASP A 85 2.51 9.25 -16.97
N LEU A 86 1.85 8.54 -17.89
CA LEU A 86 1.22 9.14 -19.08
C LEU A 86 0.12 10.14 -18.73
N LEU A 87 -0.70 9.85 -17.71
CA LEU A 87 -1.79 10.71 -17.27
C LEU A 87 -1.34 11.89 -16.39
N GLY A 88 -0.04 12.06 -16.15
CA GLY A 88 0.48 13.17 -15.36
C GLY A 88 -0.09 13.21 -13.94
N ALA A 89 -0.47 12.07 -13.36
CA ALA A 89 -1.20 11.98 -12.09
C ALA A 89 -0.33 12.31 -10.84
N HIS A 90 0.75 13.04 -11.04
CA HIS A 90 1.71 13.46 -10.02
C HIS A 90 1.15 14.68 -9.27
N GLY A 91 1.27 14.69 -7.94
CA GLY A 91 0.90 15.87 -7.13
C GLY A 91 -0.52 15.87 -6.54
N ARG A 92 -1.24 14.75 -6.56
CA ARG A 92 -2.51 14.65 -5.81
C ARG A 92 -2.28 14.76 -4.29
N PRO A 93 -3.17 15.44 -3.55
CA PRO A 93 -3.06 15.55 -2.11
C PRO A 93 -3.03 14.16 -1.45
N HIS A 94 -2.07 13.97 -0.55
CA HIS A 94 -1.91 12.74 0.23
C HIS A 94 -2.78 12.80 1.48
N ALA A 95 -3.22 11.64 1.98
CA ALA A 95 -3.98 11.55 3.22
C ALA A 95 -3.04 11.78 4.41
N ALA A 96 -2.95 13.03 4.88
CA ALA A 96 -2.04 13.44 5.95
C ALA A 96 -2.31 12.72 7.29
N GLU A 97 -3.55 12.25 7.50
CA GLU A 97 -3.93 11.40 8.64
C GLU A 97 -3.04 10.14 8.77
N LEU A 98 -2.59 9.56 7.67
CA LEU A 98 -1.74 8.36 7.68
C LEU A 98 -0.33 8.63 8.19
N HIS A 99 0.07 9.90 8.27
CA HIS A 99 1.36 10.33 8.79
C HIS A 99 1.32 10.66 10.30
N HIS A 100 0.19 10.47 10.98
CA HIS A 100 0.09 10.77 12.41
C HIS A 100 1.19 10.09 13.24
N HIS A 101 1.49 8.82 12.96
CA HIS A 101 2.56 8.06 13.62
C HIS A 101 3.98 8.41 13.13
N LEU A 102 4.10 9.22 12.08
CA LEU A 102 5.37 9.70 11.52
C LEU A 102 5.61 11.18 11.85
N ALA A 103 4.77 11.79 12.69
CA ALA A 103 4.87 13.21 13.04
C ALA A 103 6.27 13.53 13.60
N GLY A 104 6.88 14.60 13.08
CA GLY A 104 8.23 15.03 13.45
C GLY A 104 9.35 14.41 12.61
N LEU A 105 9.07 13.46 11.71
CA LEU A 105 10.05 12.94 10.77
C LEU A 105 10.11 13.77 9.47
N PRO A 106 11.28 13.90 8.83
CA PRO A 106 11.40 14.58 7.54
C PRO A 106 10.40 14.04 6.50
N GLY A 107 9.71 14.95 5.81
CA GLY A 107 8.71 14.59 4.77
C GLY A 107 7.34 14.13 5.30
N ALA A 108 7.15 14.03 6.62
CA ALA A 108 5.85 13.74 7.22
C ALA A 108 5.01 15.01 7.35
N ASN A 109 3.98 15.14 6.53
CA ASN A 109 2.96 16.18 6.72
C ASN A 109 2.16 15.93 8.01
N VAL A 110 2.03 16.95 8.86
CA VAL A 110 1.04 16.93 9.96
C VAL A 110 -0.37 17.13 9.39
N PRO A 111 -1.41 16.44 9.92
CA PRO A 111 -2.78 16.75 9.58
C PRO A 111 -3.01 18.24 9.86
N ARG A 112 -3.39 19.02 8.84
CA ARG A 112 -3.92 20.37 9.07
C ARG A 112 -5.23 20.16 9.83
N LEU A 113 -5.18 20.29 11.16
CA LEU A 113 -6.39 20.44 11.96
C LEU A 113 -7.17 21.60 11.33
N ALA A 114 -8.33 21.29 10.75
CA ALA A 114 -9.24 22.30 10.23
C ALA A 114 -9.43 23.36 11.31
N GLY A 115 -9.28 24.63 10.91
CA GLY A 115 -9.01 25.74 11.79
C GLY A 115 -9.90 25.80 13.03
N ARG A 116 -9.28 26.22 14.14
CA ARG A 116 -10.01 26.89 15.22
C ARG A 116 -10.84 28.01 14.58
N VAL A 117 -12.15 27.86 14.66
CA VAL A 117 -13.09 28.96 14.49
C VAL A 117 -12.76 29.94 15.62
N GLY A 118 -12.28 31.12 15.25
CA GLY A 118 -12.21 32.29 16.13
C GLY A 118 -13.56 32.95 16.25
#